data_AF-A0A164RPI9-F1
#
_entry.id   AF-A0A164RPI9-F1
#
_cell.length_a   1.000
_cell.length_b   1.000
_cell.length_c   1.000
_cell.angle_alpha   90.00
_cell.angle_beta   90.00
_cell.angle_gamma   90.00
#
_symmetry.space_group_name_H-M   'P 1'
#
loop_
_entity.id
_entity.type
_entity.pdbx_description
1 polymer ?
#
loop_
_entity_poly.entity_id
_entity_poly.type
_entity_poly.pdbx_seq_one_letter_code
_entity_poly.pdbx_strand_id
1 'polypeptide(L)' 'DFLTTPKRPEISTPYDPVHLTHVGFNSSTGEFTGLPKEWQQLLQESGISRLEQERNPQAVMDIVKFYQEGRTDPW' A
#
# COMPACT_ATOMS: atom_id res chain seq x y z
N ASP A 1 23.67 -6.58 49.17
CA ASP A 1 22.75 -6.07 48.14
C ASP A 1 23.33 -6.28 46.75
N PHE A 2 22.50 -6.18 45.69
CA PHE A 2 22.85 -6.38 44.27
C PHE A 2 22.72 -7.80 43.71
N LEU A 3 21.59 -8.46 43.98
CA LEU A 3 21.04 -9.40 43.00
C LEU A 3 20.53 -8.57 41.81
N THR A 4 21.32 -8.45 40.75
CA THR A 4 20.94 -7.78 39.52
C THR A 4 19.88 -8.61 38.82
N THR A 5 18.61 -8.31 39.07
CA THR A 5 17.49 -8.79 38.27
C THR A 5 17.80 -8.47 36.80
N PRO A 6 17.82 -9.45 35.89
CA PRO A 6 18.07 -9.15 34.48
C PRO A 6 16.94 -8.26 33.99
N LYS A 7 17.22 -6.97 33.78
CA LYS A 7 16.28 -6.06 33.12
C LYS A 7 15.93 -6.68 31.78
N ARG A 8 14.65 -6.95 31.55
CA ARG A 8 14.18 -7.37 30.22
C ARG A 8 14.61 -6.29 29.22
N PRO A 9 15.20 -6.66 28.08
CA PRO A 9 15.54 -5.68 27.05
C PRO A 9 14.28 -4.91 26.65
N GLU A 10 14.35 -3.58 26.77
CA GLU A 10 13.29 -2.69 26.28
C GLU A 10 13.43 -2.58 24.77
N ILE A 11 12.47 -3.14 24.04
CA ILE A 11 12.37 -3.03 22.59
C ILE A 11 11.58 -1.75 22.30
N SER A 12 12.21 -0.78 21.63
CA SER A 12 11.53 0.45 21.21
C SER A 12 10.53 0.18 20.09
N THR A 13 9.63 1.13 19.85
CA THR A 13 8.81 1.12 18.63
C THR A 13 9.70 1.23 17.38
N PRO A 14 9.25 0.70 16.22
CA PRO A 14 9.96 0.88 14.95
C PRO A 14 10.24 2.36 14.66
N TYR A 15 11.39 2.63 14.08
CA TYR A 15 11.71 3.95 13.54
C TYR A 15 11.27 4.01 12.07
N ASP A 16 10.56 5.08 11.70
CA ASP A 16 10.07 5.35 10.34
C ASP A 16 9.29 4.19 9.68
N PRO A 17 8.13 3.79 10.24
CA PRO A 17 7.37 2.66 9.70
C PRO A 17 6.71 3.00 8.36
N VAL A 18 7.13 2.30 7.30
CA VAL A 18 6.48 2.35 5.99
C VAL A 18 5.36 1.31 5.91
N HIS A 19 4.13 1.75 5.65
CA HIS A 19 3.00 0.85 5.39
C HIS A 19 3.01 0.42 3.93
N LEU A 20 3.37 -0.84 3.68
CA LEU A 20 3.30 -1.46 2.37
C LEU A 20 2.02 -2.29 2.27
N THR A 21 1.07 -1.82 1.46
CA THR A 21 -0.10 -2.62 1.11
C THR A 21 0.17 -3.33 -0.22
N HIS A 22 0.19 -4.67 -0.21
CA HIS A 22 0.32 -5.44 -1.44
C HIS A 22 -1.00 -5.36 -2.22
N VAL A 23 -0.95 -4.78 -3.42
CA VAL A 23 -2.08 -4.76 -4.34
C VAL A 23 -1.98 -5.96 -5.27
N GLY A 24 -3.06 -6.70 -5.39
CA GLY A 24 -3.22 -7.79 -6.35
C GLY A 24 -4.40 -7.53 -7.28
N PHE A 25 -4.40 -8.17 -8.45
CA PHE A 25 -5.56 -8.20 -9.35
C PHE A 25 -6.08 -9.62 -9.47
N ASN A 26 -7.36 -9.83 -9.14
CA ASN A 26 -8.01 -11.12 -9.33
C ASN A 26 -8.64 -11.18 -10.72
N SER A 27 -7.98 -11.90 -11.63
CA SER A 27 -8.46 -12.06 -13.02
C SER A 27 -9.77 -12.83 -13.16
N SER A 28 -10.18 -13.60 -12.14
CA SER A 28 -11.46 -14.34 -12.16
C SER A 28 -12.66 -13.45 -11.80
N THR A 29 -12.47 -12.46 -10.93
CA THR A 29 -13.53 -11.55 -10.49
C THR A 29 -13.44 -10.16 -11.11
N GLY A 30 -12.29 -9.82 -11.71
CA GLY A 30 -12.05 -8.48 -12.25
C GLY A 30 -11.72 -7.43 -11.19
N GLU A 31 -11.49 -7.85 -9.94
CA GLU A 31 -11.36 -6.94 -8.81
C GLU A 31 -9.92 -6.84 -8.30
N PHE A 32 -9.54 -5.62 -7.92
CA PHE A 32 -8.30 -5.38 -7.18
C PHE A 32 -8.46 -5.74 -5.70
N THR A 33 -7.49 -6.44 -5.15
CA THR A 33 -7.38 -6.76 -3.73
C THR A 33 -6.26 -5.92 -3.11
N GLY A 34 -6.46 -5.49 -1.86
CA GLY A 34 -5.47 -4.67 -1.15
C GLY A 34 -5.30 -3.25 -1.69
N LEU A 35 -6.16 -2.78 -2.60
CA LEU A 35 -6.09 -1.40 -3.08
C LEU A 35 -6.48 -0.44 -1.93
N PRO A 36 -5.61 0.51 -1.54
CA PRO A 36 -5.94 1.54 -0.56
C PRO A 36 -7.19 2.34 -0.97
N LYS A 37 -7.93 2.82 0.03
CA LYS A 37 -9.22 3.51 -0.19
C LYS A 37 -9.05 4.77 -1.04
N GLU A 38 -7.98 5.52 -0.78
CA GLU A 38 -7.61 6.72 -1.52
C GLU A 38 -7.35 6.45 -3.00
N TRP A 39 -6.83 5.28 -3.35
CA TRP A 39 -6.61 4.92 -4.76
C TRP A 39 -7.88 4.42 -5.42
N GLN A 40 -8.75 3.71 -4.69
CA GLN A 40 -10.07 3.36 -5.23
C GLN A 40 -10.85 4.62 -5.59
N GLN A 41 -10.75 5.64 -4.73
CA GLN A 41 -11.37 6.94 -4.96
C GLN A 41 -10.72 7.66 -6.14
N LEU A 42 -9.38 7.69 -6.24
CA LEU A 42 -8.67 8.27 -7.38
C LEU A 42 -9.06 7.63 -8.71
N LEU A 43 -9.15 6.30 -8.77
CA LEU A 43 -9.57 5.58 -9.98
C LEU A 43 -11.00 5.96 -10.38
N GLN A 44 -11.92 6.11 -9.42
CA GLN A 44 -13.28 6.57 -9.70
C GLN A 44 -13.31 8.03 -10.16
N GLU A 45 -12.59 8.92 -9.49
CA GLU A 45 -12.52 10.36 -9.81
C GLU A 45 -11.86 10.62 -11.17
N SER A 46 -10.89 9.79 -11.57
CA SER A 46 -10.25 9.82 -12.89
C SER A 46 -11.10 9.19 -14.01
N GLY A 47 -12.29 8.68 -13.67
CA GLY A 47 -13.23 8.09 -14.64
C GLY A 47 -12.87 6.67 -15.07
N ILE A 48 -11.93 6.00 -14.39
CA ILE A 48 -11.50 4.64 -14.70
C ILE A 48 -12.53 3.66 -14.14
N SER A 49 -13.43 3.20 -15.02
CA SER A 49 -14.48 2.24 -14.68
C SER A 49 -13.92 0.85 -14.33
N ARG A 50 -14.70 0.04 -13.61
CA ARG A 50 -14.35 -1.38 -13.36
C ARG A 50 -14.05 -2.15 -14.64
N LEU A 51 -14.80 -1.88 -15.71
CA LEU A 51 -14.58 -2.55 -17.00
C LEU A 51 -13.21 -2.19 -17.60
N GLU A 52 -12.77 -0.95 -17.47
CA GLU A 52 -11.44 -0.52 -17.93
C GLU A 52 -10.34 -1.12 -17.06
N GLN A 53 -10.59 -1.22 -15.75
CA GLN A 53 -9.70 -1.91 -14.82
C GLN A 53 -9.51 -3.39 -15.19
N GLU A 54 -10.59 -4.06 -15.57
CA GLU A 54 -10.56 -5.45 -16.02
C GLU A 54 -9.85 -5.63 -17.36
N ARG A 55 -10.06 -4.69 -18.31
CA ARG A 55 -9.46 -4.75 -19.65
C ARG A 55 -7.98 -4.43 -19.63
N ASN A 56 -7.54 -3.58 -18.70
CA ASN A 56 -6.13 -3.17 -18.59
C ASN A 56 -5.67 -3.04 -17.13
N PRO A 57 -5.57 -4.17 -16.41
CA PRO A 57 -5.17 -4.15 -15.01
C PRO A 57 -3.73 -3.66 -14.82
N GLN A 58 -2.86 -3.85 -15.82
CA GLN A 58 -1.49 -3.35 -15.77
C GLN A 58 -1.44 -1.83 -15.80
N ALA A 59 -2.23 -1.17 -16.66
CA ALA A 59 -2.28 0.29 -16.68
C ALA A 59 -2.76 0.89 -15.35
N VAL A 60 -3.73 0.24 -14.69
CA VAL A 60 -4.20 0.66 -13.36
C VAL A 60 -3.06 0.55 -12.34
N MET A 61 -2.28 -0.54 -12.38
CA MET A 61 -1.12 -0.70 -11.52
C MET A 61 -0.02 0.32 -11.80
N ASP A 62 0.20 0.66 -13.06
CA ASP A 62 1.19 1.65 -13.45
C ASP A 62 0.80 3.06 -12.97
N ILE A 63 -0.49 3.41 -13.07
CA ILE A 63 -1.05 4.66 -12.52
C ILE A 63 -0.84 4.70 -11.00
N VAL A 64 -1.25 3.63 -10.32
CA VAL A 64 -1.07 3.49 -8.87
C VAL A 64 0.38 3.66 -8.45
N LYS A 65 1.31 3.00 -9.15
CA LYS A 65 2.74 3.07 -8.89
C LYS A 65 3.30 4.48 -9.11
N PHE A 66 2.89 5.15 -10.18
CA PHE A 66 3.26 6.55 -10.44
C PHE A 66 2.86 7.48 -9.29
N TYR A 67 1.66 7.31 -8.71
CA TYR A 67 1.20 8.10 -7.56
C TYR A 67 1.87 7.72 -6.23
N GLN A 68 2.41 6.51 -6.09
CA GLN A 68 3.27 6.14 -4.96
C GLN A 68 4.61 6.85 -5.06
N GLU A 69 5.27 6.73 -6.22
CA GLU A 69 6.62 7.28 -6.44
C GLU A 69 6.62 8.81 -6.37
N GLY A 70 5.56 9.47 -6.84
CA GLY A 70 5.39 10.92 -6.73
C GLY A 70 4.96 11.44 -5.35
N ARG A 71 4.62 10.55 -4.40
CA ARG A 71 4.41 10.90 -2.98
C ARG A 71 5.62 10.56 -2.11
N THR A 72 6.52 9.71 -2.60
CA THR A 72 7.82 9.49 -2.01
C THR A 72 8.80 10.50 -2.60
N ASP A 73 8.63 11.78 -2.29
CA ASP A 73 9.76 12.71 -2.38
C ASP A 73 10.75 12.32 -1.27
N PRO A 74 11.99 11.92 -1.62
CA PRO A 74 13.07 11.93 -0.66
C PRO A 74 13.52 13.39 -0.54
N TRP A 75 13.51 13.93 0.68
CA TRP A 75 13.88 15.30 1.10
C TRP A 75 12.72 16.25 1.38
#